data_AF-A0A4U6QAP0-F1
#
_entry.id   AF-A0A4U6QAP0-F1
#
_cell.length_a   1.000
_cell.length_b   1.000
_cell.length_c   1.000
_cell.angle_alpha   90.00
_cell.angle_beta   90.00
_cell.angle_gamma   90.00
#
_symmetry.space_group_name_H-M   'P 1'
#
loop_
_entity.id
_entity.type
_entity.pdbx_description
1 polymer ?
#
loop_
_entity_poly.entity_id
_entity_poly.type
_entity_poly.pdbx_seq_one_letter_code
_entity_poly.pdbx_strand_id
1 'polypeptide(L)'
;MTTTDGTHPTTRRIRPLMRRVSADHVQLARPPAPLPVQGSSSGWIVRRDQALVALTAVGLTAPAVSALTVGCVRLGTGEVLVHVPGESVDVRVPGCPDGRAVCGACAVHRWVRALELTVQHTDPWVIPAILARAPALTASAEHDCLPGRSVDPAVVPLMLLPPIDQWGPVPSRASTRSPAGAGRAVPSAIDRRVRPGQSFPGP
;
A
#
# COMPACT_ATOMS: atom_id res chain seq x y z
N MET A 1 99.86 9.34 9.60
CA MET A 1 99.92 10.53 8.73
C MET A 1 98.95 10.29 7.58
N THR A 2 97.68 10.70 7.76
CA THR A 2 97.09 11.95 7.23
C THR A 2 96.93 11.91 5.70
N THR A 3 95.77 11.46 5.20
CA THR A 3 94.60 12.25 4.71
C THR A 3 94.81 13.00 3.41
N THR A 4 94.09 12.55 2.37
CA THR A 4 93.41 13.26 1.24
C THR A 4 92.94 12.15 0.29
N ASP A 5 91.80 12.13 -0.40
CA ASP A 5 90.75 13.07 -0.80
C ASP A 5 89.62 12.13 -1.31
N GLY A 6 88.33 12.27 -1.03
CA GLY A 6 87.50 13.38 -1.49
C GLY A 6 86.88 13.09 -2.88
N THR A 7 85.84 12.27 -3.00
CA THR A 7 84.76 12.48 -4.01
C THR A 7 83.47 11.73 -3.64
N HIS A 8 82.36 12.46 -3.66
CA HIS A 8 81.01 12.01 -3.30
C HIS A 8 80.42 10.92 -4.23
N PRO A 9 79.43 10.16 -3.73
CA PRO A 9 78.87 8.99 -4.38
C PRO A 9 77.81 9.34 -5.44
N THR A 10 77.95 8.78 -6.63
CA THR A 10 76.85 8.72 -7.61
C THR A 10 75.99 7.49 -7.28
N THR A 11 75.00 7.66 -6.40
CA THR A 11 74.03 6.60 -6.10
C THR A 11 73.02 6.49 -7.24
N ARG A 12 73.36 5.65 -8.23
CA ARG A 12 72.44 5.20 -9.28
C ARG A 12 71.36 4.34 -8.60
N ARG A 13 70.24 4.93 -8.22
CA ARG A 13 69.06 4.18 -7.76
C ARG A 13 68.54 3.33 -8.93
N ILE A 14 68.90 2.06 -8.93
CA ILE A 14 68.23 1.03 -9.72
C ILE A 14 66.80 0.96 -9.17
N ARG A 15 65.84 1.55 -9.91
CA ARG A 15 64.43 1.33 -9.65
C ARG A 15 64.14 -0.15 -9.86
N PRO A 16 63.49 -0.84 -8.90
CA PRO A 16 62.96 -2.16 -9.19
C PRO A 16 61.90 -1.99 -10.28
N LEU A 17 62.12 -2.68 -11.40
CA LEU A 17 61.18 -2.80 -12.49
C LEU A 17 60.02 -3.68 -12.02
N MET A 18 59.14 -3.12 -11.19
CA MET A 18 57.85 -3.75 -10.91
C MET A 18 57.03 -3.64 -12.20
N ARG A 19 57.01 -4.75 -12.93
CA ARG A 19 55.95 -5.08 -13.89
C ARG A 19 54.63 -4.72 -13.23
N ARG A 20 53.97 -3.65 -13.70
CA ARG A 20 52.55 -3.48 -13.46
C ARG A 20 51.89 -4.65 -14.17
N VAL A 21 51.45 -5.63 -13.40
CA VAL A 21 50.45 -6.58 -13.85
C VAL A 21 49.24 -5.71 -14.22
N SER A 22 48.95 -5.67 -15.51
CA SER A 22 47.76 -5.04 -16.05
C SER A 22 46.59 -5.79 -15.45
N ALA A 23 45.95 -5.19 -14.45
CA ALA A 23 44.65 -5.66 -14.00
C ALA A 23 43.68 -5.29 -15.10
N ASP A 24 43.36 -6.25 -15.97
CA ASP A 24 42.19 -6.21 -16.83
C ASP A 24 41.02 -5.74 -15.99
N HIS A 25 40.64 -4.47 -16.18
CA HIS A 25 39.44 -3.93 -15.59
C HIS A 25 38.30 -4.64 -16.31
N VAL A 26 37.81 -5.72 -15.70
CA VAL A 26 36.43 -6.13 -15.87
C VAL A 26 35.62 -4.90 -15.52
N GLN A 27 35.16 -4.23 -16.57
CA GLN A 27 34.29 -3.08 -16.50
C GLN A 27 32.95 -3.62 -16.01
N LEU A 28 32.88 -3.91 -14.71
CA LEU A 28 31.65 -4.15 -13.99
C LEU A 28 30.80 -2.93 -14.27
N ALA A 29 29.78 -3.13 -15.12
CA ALA A 29 28.77 -2.15 -15.38
C ALA A 29 28.37 -1.55 -14.03
N ARG A 30 28.56 -0.24 -13.89
CA ARG A 30 28.09 0.53 -12.75
C ARG A 30 26.66 0.05 -12.48
N PRO A 31 26.34 -0.46 -11.26
CA PRO A 31 24.96 -0.79 -10.96
C PRO A 31 24.15 0.47 -11.29
N PRO A 32 23.08 0.36 -12.09
CA PRO A 32 22.27 1.51 -12.42
C PRO A 32 21.95 2.21 -11.09
N ALA A 33 22.09 3.54 -11.06
CA ALA A 33 21.61 4.31 -9.91
C ALA A 33 20.20 3.76 -9.57
N PRO A 34 19.90 3.46 -8.28
CA PRO A 34 18.61 2.91 -7.94
C PRO A 34 17.57 3.81 -8.58
N LEU A 35 16.84 3.26 -9.57
CA LEU A 35 15.78 3.99 -10.22
C LEU A 35 14.90 4.52 -9.08
N PRO A 36 14.52 5.80 -9.07
CA PRO A 36 13.51 6.22 -8.12
C PRO A 36 12.33 5.29 -8.35
N VAL A 37 11.98 4.47 -7.35
CA VAL A 37 10.77 3.64 -7.39
C VAL A 37 9.54 4.55 -7.18
N GLN A 38 9.54 5.70 -7.86
CA GLN A 38 8.48 6.68 -7.93
C GLN A 38 7.64 6.46 -9.21
N GLY A 39 7.59 5.23 -9.71
CA GLY A 39 7.18 4.95 -11.09
C GLY A 39 5.83 4.27 -11.31
N SER A 40 5.39 3.31 -10.48
CA SER A 40 4.21 2.52 -10.86
C SER A 40 2.95 2.78 -10.03
N SER A 41 3.06 2.98 -8.71
CA SER A 41 1.87 2.97 -7.83
C SER A 41 1.37 4.32 -7.34
N SER A 42 1.98 5.43 -7.78
CA SER A 42 1.71 6.79 -7.25
C SER A 42 1.74 6.88 -5.71
N GLY A 43 2.37 5.89 -5.06
CA GLY A 43 2.43 5.72 -3.62
C GLY A 43 1.17 5.16 -2.95
N TRP A 44 0.18 4.64 -3.70
CA TRP A 44 -0.98 3.92 -3.17
C TRP A 44 -0.58 2.61 -2.50
N ILE A 45 0.09 1.73 -3.26
CA ILE A 45 0.50 0.39 -2.80
C ILE A 45 1.37 0.49 -1.55
N VAL A 46 2.39 1.36 -1.58
CA VAL A 46 3.33 1.55 -0.47
C VAL A 46 2.59 1.98 0.81
N ARG A 47 1.65 2.93 0.72
CA ARG A 47 0.90 3.41 1.89
C ARG A 47 -0.03 2.34 2.45
N ARG A 48 -0.72 1.59 1.58
CA ARG A 48 -1.58 0.47 2.00
C ARG A 48 -0.77 -0.60 2.73
N ASP A 49 0.36 -0.98 2.15
CA ASP A 49 1.21 -2.04 2.72
C ASP A 49 1.82 -1.59 4.05
N GLN A 50 2.24 -0.33 4.17
CA GLN A 50 2.71 0.23 5.45
C GLN A 50 1.60 0.20 6.52
N ALA A 51 0.36 0.54 6.16
CA ALA A 51 -0.77 0.45 7.09
C ALA A 51 -1.08 -1.01 7.47
N LEU A 52 -1.06 -1.94 6.51
CA LEU A 52 -1.25 -3.37 6.76
C LEU A 52 -0.18 -3.93 7.71
N VAL A 53 1.09 -3.57 7.50
CA VAL A 53 2.19 -3.97 8.38
C VAL A 53 1.99 -3.39 9.78
N ALA A 54 1.58 -2.13 9.91
CA ALA A 54 1.32 -1.51 11.21
C ALA A 54 0.18 -2.21 11.97
N LEU A 55 -0.90 -2.58 11.29
CA LEU A 55 -2.06 -3.28 11.86
C LEU A 55 -1.71 -4.71 12.29
N THR A 56 -0.99 -5.45 11.45
CA THR A 56 -0.58 -6.83 11.75
C THR A 56 0.50 -6.89 12.84
N ALA A 57 1.36 -5.89 12.94
CA ALA A 57 2.39 -5.80 13.98
C ALA A 57 1.82 -5.69 15.41
N VAL A 58 0.56 -5.26 15.57
CA VAL A 58 -0.13 -5.22 16.86
C VAL A 58 -1.03 -6.43 17.12
N GLY A 59 -0.86 -7.49 16.31
CA GLY A 59 -1.53 -8.78 16.52
C GLY A 59 -2.84 -8.94 15.77
N LEU A 60 -3.27 -7.98 14.94
CA LEU A 60 -4.47 -8.14 14.12
C LEU A 60 -4.24 -9.22 13.06
N THR A 61 -5.13 -10.22 13.04
CA THR A 61 -5.09 -11.30 12.05
C THR A 61 -5.54 -10.82 10.67
N ALA A 62 -5.09 -11.48 9.60
CA ALA A 62 -5.52 -11.12 8.24
C ALA A 62 -7.06 -11.12 8.07
N PRO A 63 -7.82 -12.09 8.60
CA PRO A 63 -9.29 -12.04 8.59
C PRO A 63 -9.84 -10.81 9.32
N ALA A 64 -9.34 -10.51 10.53
CA ALA A 64 -9.78 -9.34 11.30
C ALA A 64 -9.54 -8.04 10.51
N VAL A 65 -8.33 -7.87 9.98
CA VAL A 65 -7.94 -6.69 9.19
C VAL A 65 -8.84 -6.52 7.95
N SER A 66 -9.18 -7.60 7.25
CA SER A 66 -10.04 -7.55 6.06
C SER A 66 -11.49 -7.17 6.33
N ALA A 67 -11.97 -7.36 7.56
CA ALA A 67 -13.31 -6.99 7.99
C ALA A 67 -13.40 -5.53 8.48
N LEU A 68 -12.27 -4.84 8.67
CA LEU A 68 -12.25 -3.47 9.16
C LEU A 68 -12.80 -2.49 8.11
N THR A 69 -13.57 -1.53 8.60
CA THR A 69 -13.95 -0.32 7.87
C THR A 69 -13.14 0.87 8.37
N VAL A 70 -13.17 2.00 7.67
CA VAL A 70 -12.56 3.23 8.18
C VAL A 70 -13.23 3.66 9.49
N GLY A 71 -14.53 3.40 9.66
CA GLY A 71 -15.27 3.63 10.91
C GLY A 71 -14.76 2.88 12.13
N CYS A 72 -14.01 1.79 11.93
CA CYS A 72 -13.35 1.07 13.01
C CYS A 72 -12.12 1.81 13.56
N VAL A 73 -11.66 2.88 12.93
CA VAL A 73 -10.39 3.55 13.25
C VAL A 73 -10.63 4.88 13.94
N ARG A 74 -9.98 5.10 15.09
CA ARG A 74 -9.92 6.39 15.78
C ARG A 74 -8.48 6.91 15.76
N LEU A 75 -8.29 8.07 15.14
CA LEU A 75 -6.98 8.71 14.95
C LEU A 75 -6.66 9.61 16.16
N GLY A 76 -5.96 9.07 17.15
CA GLY A 76 -5.63 9.74 18.41
C GLY A 76 -4.32 10.52 18.38
N THR A 77 -3.95 11.10 19.52
CA THR A 77 -2.70 11.84 19.73
C THR A 77 -1.55 10.86 19.99
N GLY A 78 -0.71 10.64 18.98
CA GLY A 78 0.45 9.75 19.04
C GLY A 78 0.12 8.27 18.87
N GLU A 79 -1.12 7.92 18.54
CA GLU A 79 -1.58 6.54 18.39
C GLU A 79 -2.84 6.43 17.53
N VAL A 80 -3.14 5.20 17.12
CA VAL A 80 -4.42 4.86 16.50
C VAL A 80 -5.09 3.76 17.29
N LEU A 81 -6.37 3.92 17.60
CA LEU A 81 -7.20 2.86 18.19
C LEU A 81 -8.03 2.21 17.09
N VAL A 82 -8.04 0.88 17.07
CA VAL A 82 -8.77 0.08 16.10
C VAL A 82 -9.80 -0.78 16.84
N HIS A 83 -11.07 -0.49 16.58
CA HIS A 83 -12.18 -1.28 17.07
C HIS A 83 -12.41 -2.49 16.14
N VAL A 84 -12.12 -3.69 16.62
CA VAL A 84 -12.35 -4.92 15.85
C VAL A 84 -13.79 -5.38 16.08
N PRO A 85 -14.63 -5.51 15.03
CA PRO A 85 -16.00 -5.97 15.19
C PRO A 85 -16.08 -7.33 15.89
N GLY A 86 -16.84 -7.40 16.97
CA GLY A 86 -16.99 -8.62 17.79
C GLY A 86 -15.98 -8.76 18.92
N GLU A 87 -15.01 -7.85 19.02
CA GLU A 87 -14.10 -7.77 20.17
C GLU A 87 -14.53 -6.65 21.13
N SER A 88 -14.34 -6.87 22.42
CA SER A 88 -14.74 -5.92 23.47
C SER A 88 -13.69 -4.83 23.73
N VAL A 89 -12.48 -4.99 23.20
CA VAL A 89 -11.33 -4.12 23.49
C VAL A 89 -10.75 -3.60 22.19
N ASP A 90 -10.44 -2.31 22.16
CA ASP A 90 -9.77 -1.69 21.02
C ASP A 90 -8.28 -2.06 21.00
N VAL A 91 -7.78 -2.36 19.80
CA VAL A 91 -6.36 -2.63 19.58
C VAL A 91 -5.62 -1.30 19.35
N ARG A 92 -4.54 -1.09 20.09
CA ARG A 92 -3.73 0.14 20.03
C ARG A 92 -2.57 -0.03 19.06
N VAL A 93 -2.54 0.79 18.01
CA VAL A 93 -1.39 0.97 17.11
C VAL A 93 -0.55 2.14 17.62
N PRO A 94 0.62 1.89 18.24
CA PRO A 94 1.42 2.95 18.81
C PRO A 94 2.08 3.80 17.72
N GLY A 95 2.24 5.09 18.01
CA GLY A 95 3.26 5.90 17.36
C GLY A 95 4.66 5.43 17.75
N CYS A 96 5.67 5.85 16.97
CA CYS A 96 7.06 5.61 17.31
C CYS A 96 7.76 6.97 17.34
N PRO A 97 7.96 7.59 18.50
CA PRO A 97 8.65 8.86 18.57
C PRO A 97 10.13 8.76 18.15
N ASP A 98 10.77 7.58 18.31
CA ASP A 98 12.20 7.42 18.07
C ASP A 98 12.57 6.05 17.45
N GLY A 99 13.13 6.06 16.23
CA GLY A 99 14.07 5.03 15.78
C GLY A 99 13.56 3.85 14.94
N ARG A 100 12.24 3.68 14.70
CA ARG A 100 11.77 2.76 13.64
C ARG A 100 11.77 3.46 12.29
N ALA A 101 12.12 2.72 11.23
CA ALA A 101 12.12 3.25 9.86
C ALA A 101 10.76 3.83 9.44
N VAL A 102 9.65 3.31 10.00
CA VAL A 102 8.27 3.75 9.73
C VAL A 102 7.44 3.73 11.02
N CYS A 103 6.76 4.83 11.32
CA CYS A 103 5.84 4.94 12.45
C CYS A 103 4.47 4.29 12.14
N GLY A 104 4.02 3.36 12.96
CA GLY A 104 2.77 2.61 12.75
C GLY A 104 1.53 3.51 12.71
N ALA A 105 1.34 4.37 13.71
CA ALA A 105 0.24 5.33 13.73
C ALA A 105 0.24 6.26 12.50
N CYS A 106 1.39 6.83 12.11
CA CYS A 106 1.52 7.65 10.91
C CYS A 106 1.16 6.89 9.62
N ALA A 107 1.54 5.62 9.50
CA ALA A 107 1.18 4.80 8.34
C ALA A 107 -0.35 4.69 8.21
N VAL A 108 -1.06 4.45 9.31
CA VAL A 108 -2.53 4.38 9.32
C VAL A 108 -3.15 5.76 9.05
N HIS A 109 -2.65 6.84 9.66
CA HIS A 109 -3.13 8.21 9.39
C HIS A 109 -3.04 8.60 7.90
N ARG A 110 -1.89 8.30 7.28
CA ARG A 110 -1.62 8.61 5.87
C ARG A 110 -2.48 7.76 4.94
N TRP A 111 -2.72 6.51 5.30
CA TRP A 111 -3.61 5.65 4.55
C TRP A 111 -5.06 6.12 4.62
N VAL A 112 -5.59 6.42 5.81
CA VAL A 112 -6.94 6.99 5.97
C VAL A 112 -7.06 8.32 5.22
N ARG A 113 -6.01 9.17 5.22
CA ARG A 113 -5.99 10.39 4.41
C ARG A 113 -6.10 10.10 2.91
N ALA A 114 -5.39 9.08 2.42
CA ALA A 114 -5.48 8.68 1.03
C ALA A 114 -6.91 8.25 0.66
N LEU A 115 -7.61 7.53 1.54
CA LEU A 115 -9.02 7.17 1.35
C LEU A 115 -9.94 8.40 1.34
N GLU A 116 -9.74 9.37 2.23
CA GLU A 116 -10.48 10.64 2.22
C GLU A 116 -10.33 11.40 0.90
N LEU A 117 -9.15 11.37 0.28
CA LEU A 117 -8.96 12.01 -1.02
C LEU A 117 -9.83 11.38 -2.12
N THR A 118 -10.22 10.10 -1.99
CA THR A 118 -11.10 9.42 -2.98
C THR A 118 -12.54 9.89 -2.94
N VAL A 119 -13.00 10.43 -1.81
CA VAL A 119 -14.33 11.03 -1.70
C VAL A 119 -14.30 12.53 -1.95
N GLN A 120 -13.15 13.17 -1.73
CA GLN A 120 -12.97 14.62 -1.94
C GLN A 120 -12.67 14.97 -3.41
N HIS A 121 -12.11 14.04 -4.19
CA HIS A 121 -11.73 14.28 -5.57
C HIS A 121 -12.28 13.19 -6.49
N THR A 122 -12.99 13.61 -7.54
CA THR A 122 -13.51 12.72 -8.60
C THR A 122 -12.53 12.55 -9.76
N ASP A 123 -11.55 13.45 -9.89
CA ASP A 123 -10.54 13.38 -10.94
C ASP A 123 -9.48 12.31 -10.61
N PRO A 124 -9.34 11.27 -11.44
CA PRO A 124 -8.42 10.17 -11.19
C PRO A 124 -6.95 10.57 -11.19
N TRP A 125 -6.57 11.73 -11.71
CA TRP A 125 -5.18 12.20 -11.78
C TRP A 125 -4.78 13.05 -10.58
N VAL A 126 -5.74 13.70 -9.91
CA VAL A 126 -5.49 14.60 -8.78
C VAL A 126 -4.93 13.81 -7.59
N ILE A 127 -5.53 12.67 -7.26
CA ILE A 127 -5.13 11.90 -6.07
C ILE A 127 -3.71 11.34 -6.23
N PRO A 128 -3.34 10.65 -7.33
CA PRO A 128 -1.96 10.26 -7.62
C PRO A 128 -0.96 11.40 -7.49
N ALA A 129 -1.28 12.59 -8.02
CA ALA A 129 -0.40 13.75 -7.94
C ALA A 129 -0.22 14.25 -6.50
N ILE A 130 -1.28 14.26 -5.68
CA ILE A 130 -1.20 14.59 -4.25
C ILE A 130 -0.33 13.57 -3.51
N LEU A 131 -0.57 12.27 -3.74
CA LEU A 131 0.16 11.20 -3.08
C LEU A 131 1.65 11.15 -3.48
N ALA A 132 1.99 11.50 -4.72
CA ALA A 132 3.36 11.56 -5.20
C ALA A 132 4.15 12.73 -4.59
N ARG A 133 3.49 13.84 -4.26
CA ARG A 133 4.11 15.02 -3.63
C ARG A 133 4.19 14.94 -2.11
N ALA A 134 3.38 14.07 -1.49
CA ALA A 134 3.38 13.92 -0.05
C ALA A 134 4.75 13.37 0.45
N PRO A 135 5.30 13.92 1.56
CA PRO A 135 6.60 13.51 2.08
C PRO A 135 6.66 12.00 2.33
N ALA A 136 7.84 11.40 2.14
CA ALA A 136 8.06 10.01 2.53
C ALA A 136 7.87 9.84 4.04
N LEU A 137 7.40 8.67 4.47
CA LEU A 137 7.32 8.36 5.90
C LEU A 137 8.69 7.81 6.32
N THR A 138 9.48 8.64 6.97
CA THR A 138 10.82 8.29 7.49
C THR A 138 10.86 8.47 8.99
N ALA A 139 11.87 7.88 9.65
CA ALA A 139 12.08 8.01 11.09
C ALA A 139 12.31 9.46 11.57
N SER A 140 12.70 10.36 10.66
CA SER A 140 13.01 11.77 10.94
C SER A 140 11.93 12.74 10.44
N ALA A 141 10.87 12.22 9.82
CA ALA A 141 9.77 13.06 9.35
C ALA A 141 8.91 13.52 10.53
N GLU A 142 8.31 14.71 10.40
CA GLU A 142 7.29 15.16 11.34
C GLU A 142 6.13 14.14 11.40
N HIS A 143 5.68 13.83 12.61
CA HIS A 143 4.70 12.78 12.84
C HIS A 143 3.27 13.30 12.72
N ASP A 144 2.58 12.93 11.64
CA ASP A 144 1.16 13.23 11.39
C ASP A 144 0.21 12.67 12.48
N CYS A 145 0.67 11.74 13.32
CA CYS A 145 -0.12 11.20 14.42
C CYS A 145 -0.11 12.07 15.67
N LEU A 146 0.78 13.06 15.81
CA LEU A 146 0.88 13.88 17.03
C LEU A 146 -0.36 14.74 17.29
N PRO A 147 -0.90 15.53 16.35
CA PRO A 147 -2.03 16.43 16.67
C PRO A 147 -3.36 15.71 16.91
N GLY A 148 -3.47 14.39 16.65
CA GLY A 148 -4.77 13.72 16.55
C GLY A 148 -5.61 14.27 15.39
N ARG A 149 -6.66 13.55 14.99
CA ARG A 149 -7.50 13.96 13.84
C ARG A 149 -8.86 13.29 13.86
N SER A 150 -9.89 13.98 13.39
CA SER A 150 -11.17 13.34 13.06
C SER A 150 -11.12 12.71 11.66
N VAL A 151 -11.74 11.54 11.51
CA VAL A 151 -11.99 10.92 10.20
C VAL A 151 -13.16 11.62 9.53
N ASP A 152 -13.06 11.87 8.22
CA ASP A 152 -14.18 12.38 7.42
C ASP A 152 -15.38 11.38 7.46
N PRO A 153 -16.59 11.80 7.86
CA PRO A 153 -17.73 10.90 7.96
C PRO A 153 -18.09 10.22 6.63
N ALA A 154 -17.74 10.81 5.48
CA ALA A 154 -18.01 10.24 4.16
C ALA A 154 -17.21 8.96 3.88
N VAL A 155 -16.05 8.75 4.52
CA VAL A 155 -15.22 7.55 4.31
C VAL A 155 -15.46 6.44 5.32
N VAL A 156 -16.18 6.71 6.41
CA VAL A 156 -16.52 5.74 7.46
C VAL A 156 -17.00 4.37 6.93
N PRO A 157 -17.92 4.29 5.93
CA PRO A 157 -18.40 3.00 5.44
C PRO A 157 -17.42 2.27 4.51
N LEU A 158 -16.33 2.90 4.08
CA LEU A 158 -15.35 2.27 3.20
C LEU A 158 -14.60 1.17 3.96
N MET A 159 -14.22 0.11 3.23
CA MET A 159 -13.26 -0.86 3.75
C MET A 159 -11.98 -0.14 4.17
N LEU A 160 -11.36 -0.56 5.28
CA LEU A 160 -10.11 0.04 5.71
C LEU A 160 -9.00 -0.30 4.73
N LEU A 161 -8.90 -1.54 4.25
CA LEU A 161 -7.93 -1.94 3.23
C LEU A 161 -8.65 -2.49 1.98
N PRO A 162 -9.29 -1.62 1.18
CA PRO A 162 -9.94 -2.06 -0.06
C PRO A 162 -8.93 -2.73 -0.99
N PRO A 163 -9.40 -3.54 -1.95
CA PRO A 163 -8.56 -3.92 -3.07
C PRO A 163 -8.14 -2.64 -3.81
N ILE A 164 -6.85 -2.55 -4.15
CA ILE A 164 -6.29 -1.42 -4.88
C ILE A 164 -5.47 -1.92 -6.06
N ASP A 165 -5.32 -1.08 -7.07
CA ASP A 165 -4.27 -1.20 -8.07
C ASP A 165 -3.25 -0.07 -7.90
N GLN A 166 -2.47 0.17 -8.95
CA GLN A 166 -1.42 1.18 -8.95
C GLN A 166 -1.96 2.62 -9.06
N TRP A 167 -3.26 2.79 -9.35
CA TRP A 167 -3.95 4.07 -9.53
C TRP A 167 -4.90 4.40 -8.37
N GLY A 168 -5.32 3.41 -7.59
CA GLY A 168 -6.08 3.61 -6.35
C GLY A 168 -7.01 2.44 -6.02
N PRO A 169 -8.04 2.66 -5.19
CA PRO A 169 -9.05 1.65 -4.91
C PRO A 169 -9.76 1.20 -6.18
N VAL A 170 -9.78 -0.11 -6.39
CA VAL A 170 -10.56 -0.70 -7.48
C VAL A 170 -11.96 -1.04 -6.97
N PRO A 171 -13.01 -0.89 -7.80
CA PRO A 171 -14.34 -1.34 -7.43
C PRO A 171 -14.28 -2.82 -7.01
N SER A 172 -14.54 -3.08 -5.73
CA SER A 172 -14.68 -4.45 -5.25
C SER A 172 -15.81 -5.11 -6.04
N ARG A 173 -15.53 -6.21 -6.74
CA ARG A 173 -16.57 -7.08 -7.34
C ARG A 173 -17.42 -7.80 -6.28
N ALA A 174 -17.41 -7.32 -5.04
CA ALA A 174 -18.06 -7.94 -3.90
C ALA A 174 -19.56 -7.65 -3.95
N SER A 175 -20.29 -8.59 -4.57
CA SER A 175 -21.72 -8.84 -4.42
C SER A 175 -22.65 -7.66 -4.66
N THR A 176 -23.09 -7.50 -5.90
CA THR A 176 -24.51 -7.25 -6.16
C THR A 176 -25.31 -8.41 -5.56
N ARG A 177 -25.51 -8.40 -4.24
CA ARG A 177 -26.67 -9.07 -3.65
C ARG A 177 -27.84 -8.18 -4.01
N SER A 178 -28.40 -8.40 -5.20
CA SER A 178 -29.67 -7.80 -5.61
C SER A 178 -30.70 -8.05 -4.51
N PRO A 179 -31.31 -7.02 -3.91
CA PRO A 179 -32.53 -7.18 -3.15
C PRO A 179 -33.70 -7.03 -4.14
N ALA A 180 -33.87 -7.96 -5.07
CA ALA A 180 -35.10 -8.12 -5.86
C ALA A 180 -34.97 -9.30 -6.82
N GLY A 181 -35.71 -10.36 -6.55
CA GLY A 181 -35.81 -11.51 -7.44
C GLY A 181 -36.48 -12.72 -6.80
N ALA A 182 -37.44 -12.48 -5.90
CA ALA A 182 -38.47 -13.46 -5.60
C ALA A 182 -39.08 -13.93 -6.93
N GLY A 183 -39.32 -15.25 -7.02
CA GLY A 183 -39.54 -15.96 -8.26
C GLY A 183 -40.53 -15.32 -9.22
N ARG A 184 -40.12 -15.24 -10.49
CA ARG A 184 -41.08 -15.37 -11.58
C ARG A 184 -41.20 -16.85 -11.88
N ALA A 185 -42.17 -17.49 -11.22
CA ALA A 185 -42.70 -18.75 -11.67
C ALA A 185 -43.08 -18.59 -13.16
N VAL A 186 -42.51 -19.46 -13.99
CA VAL A 186 -42.97 -19.66 -15.36
C VAL A 186 -44.36 -20.29 -15.27
N PRO A 187 -45.42 -19.70 -15.82
CA PRO A 187 -46.66 -20.44 -15.99
C PRO A 187 -46.44 -21.49 -17.08
N SER A 188 -46.12 -22.71 -16.68
CA SER A 188 -46.39 -23.90 -17.50
C SER A 188 -47.90 -24.13 -17.50
N ALA A 189 -48.59 -23.63 -18.52
CA ALA A 189 -49.96 -24.02 -18.84
C ALA A 189 -50.27 -23.74 -20.32
N ILE A 190 -49.75 -24.59 -21.21
CA ILE A 190 -50.52 -24.98 -22.40
C ILE A 190 -51.05 -26.38 -22.09
N ASP A 191 -52.16 -26.40 -21.36
CA ASP A 191 -53.01 -27.58 -21.19
C ASP A 191 -53.76 -27.81 -22.52
N ARG A 192 -53.11 -28.49 -23.46
CA ARG A 192 -53.81 -29.07 -24.62
C ARG A 192 -54.47 -30.37 -24.15
N ARG A 193 -55.65 -30.23 -23.53
CA ARG A 193 -56.56 -31.36 -23.36
C ARG A 193 -56.97 -31.89 -24.72
N VAL A 194 -56.70 -33.17 -24.90
CA VAL A 194 -57.16 -33.99 -26.02
C VAL A 194 -58.40 -34.77 -25.56
N ARG A 195 -59.49 -34.58 -26.32
CA ARG A 195 -60.65 -35.49 -26.61
C ARG A 195 -61.74 -35.70 -25.54
N PRO A 196 -62.96 -36.21 -25.90
CA PRO A 196 -63.50 -36.67 -27.20
C PRO A 196 -64.87 -36.04 -27.58
N GLY A 197 -65.38 -36.38 -28.78
CA GLY A 197 -66.46 -35.67 -29.48
C GLY A 197 -67.90 -35.86 -29.01
N GLN A 198 -68.81 -35.11 -29.66
CA GLN A 198 -70.23 -35.43 -29.84
C GLN A 198 -70.87 -34.50 -30.88
N SER A 199 -71.94 -35.02 -31.48
CA SER A 199 -72.48 -34.75 -32.82
C SER A 199 -73.37 -33.51 -32.99
N PHE A 200 -73.63 -33.16 -34.27
CA PHE A 200 -74.67 -32.25 -34.79
C PHE A 200 -76.09 -32.52 -34.24
N PRO A 201 -77.00 -31.52 -34.23
CA PRO A 201 -77.95 -31.36 -35.35
C PRO A 201 -78.30 -29.89 -35.73
N GLY A 202 -78.87 -29.73 -36.94
CA GLY A 202 -79.51 -28.49 -37.44
C GLY A 202 -80.83 -28.15 -36.72
N PRO A 203 -81.48 -27.03 -37.08
CA PRO A 203 -82.25 -26.95 -38.34
C PRO A 203 -81.91 -25.75 -39.24
#